data_AF-A0A6G9YKN0-F1
#
_entry.id   AF-A0A6G9YKN0-F1
#
_cell.length_a   1.000
_cell.length_b   1.000
_cell.length_c   1.000
_cell.angle_alpha   90.00
_cell.angle_beta   90.00
_cell.angle_gamma   90.00
#
_symmetry.space_group_name_H-M   'P 1'
#
loop_
_entity.id
_entity.type
_entity.pdbx_description
1 polymer ?
#
loop_
_entity_poly.entity_id
_entity_poly.type
_entity_poly.pdbx_seq_one_letter_code
_entity_poly.pdbx_strand_id
1 'polypeptide(L)'
;MHPTLHGADHDPGRARVWTPNGRAPGRDRRVTEFDRGSAGFPIESPESDVLERGWCARDPASNPRRGRLPWDSMNDERTTPMPDTLVHICAMAEWLSARQTGEYRPPSLDEVGFIHLSAPEQAHLPANRLFAGRGDLVLLRLDPSRLGSPVEWEPGVPTDPESMLFPHLYGPLPVDAVTAVVEYRPGPDGGFAPLEH
;
A
#
# COMPACT_ATOMS: atom_id res chain seq x y z
N MET A 1 52.94 14.54 -39.45
CA MET A 1 52.63 15.17 -38.15
C MET A 1 51.81 16.43 -38.44
N HIS A 2 50.65 16.54 -37.75
CA HIS A 2 49.60 17.56 -37.83
C HIS A 2 48.78 17.63 -39.15
N PRO A 3 47.45 17.76 -39.04
CA PRO A 3 46.83 19.01 -38.58
C PRO A 3 45.77 18.84 -37.47
N THR A 4 45.68 19.86 -36.62
CA THR A 4 44.50 20.16 -35.81
C THR A 4 44.13 21.60 -36.14
N LEU A 5 42.91 21.80 -36.65
CA LEU A 5 42.25 23.11 -36.66
C LEU A 5 40.89 22.93 -36.00
N HIS A 6 40.71 23.67 -34.92
CA HIS A 6 39.46 23.90 -34.20
C HIS A 6 38.81 25.16 -34.77
N GLY A 7 37.48 25.21 -34.83
CA GLY A 7 36.77 26.48 -34.70
C GLY A 7 35.38 26.57 -35.34
N ALA A 8 34.47 27.12 -34.53
CA ALA A 8 33.16 27.73 -34.83
C ALA A 8 31.95 26.78 -35.00
N ASP A 9 30.73 27.10 -34.56
CA ASP A 9 30.14 27.99 -33.54
C ASP A 9 28.61 27.71 -33.57
N HIS A 10 27.88 28.12 -32.51
CA HIS A 10 26.41 28.30 -32.40
C HIS A 10 25.48 27.07 -32.46
N ASP A 11 24.35 26.94 -31.76
CA ASP A 11 23.61 27.61 -30.66
C ASP A 11 22.34 26.71 -30.41
N PRO A 12 21.71 26.64 -29.22
CA PRO A 12 20.90 25.51 -28.80
C PRO A 12 19.44 25.52 -29.27
N GLY A 13 18.90 24.31 -29.45
CA GLY A 13 17.58 24.00 -29.98
C GLY A 13 16.41 24.60 -29.18
N ARG A 14 15.63 25.43 -29.88
CA ARG A 14 14.34 25.96 -29.46
C ARG A 14 13.25 24.89 -29.49
N ALA A 15 12.40 24.94 -28.46
CA ALA A 15 11.20 24.14 -28.24
C ALA A 15 10.25 24.09 -29.45
N ARG A 16 9.69 22.90 -29.71
CA ARG A 16 8.53 22.74 -30.60
C ARG A 16 7.28 22.41 -29.77
N VAL A 17 6.40 23.40 -29.73
CA VAL A 17 4.99 23.31 -29.33
C VAL A 17 4.24 22.39 -30.31
N TRP A 18 3.42 21.48 -29.78
CA TRP A 18 2.48 20.69 -30.56
C TRP A 18 1.06 21.00 -30.11
N THR A 19 0.21 21.43 -31.05
CA THR A 19 -1.25 21.46 -30.89
C THR A 19 -1.94 21.00 -32.18
N PRO A 20 -3.16 20.45 -32.06
CA PRO A 20 -3.72 19.50 -33.02
C PRO A 20 -4.80 20.14 -33.93
N ASN A 21 -4.93 19.66 -35.17
CA ASN A 21 -6.22 19.32 -35.79
C ASN A 21 -6.05 18.95 -37.26
N GLY A 22 -6.58 17.78 -37.62
CA GLY A 22 -6.70 17.32 -39.01
C GLY A 22 -7.60 16.08 -39.09
N ARG A 23 -8.92 16.31 -39.16
CA ARG A 23 -9.98 15.33 -39.51
C ARG A 23 -10.07 15.31 -41.05
N ALA A 24 -10.11 14.19 -41.78
CA ALA A 24 -11.19 13.21 -42.03
C ALA A 24 -10.72 12.26 -43.19
N PRO A 25 -11.50 11.28 -43.73
CA PRO A 25 -12.60 10.46 -43.19
C PRO A 25 -12.45 8.93 -43.41
N GLY A 26 -13.11 8.16 -42.54
CA GLY A 26 -13.91 6.96 -42.83
C GLY A 26 -13.30 5.72 -43.54
N ARG A 27 -13.24 4.60 -42.81
CA ARG A 27 -13.93 3.34 -43.16
C ARG A 27 -13.97 2.36 -41.99
N ASP A 28 -15.16 1.82 -41.82
CA ASP A 28 -15.62 0.71 -40.98
C ASP A 28 -14.76 -0.56 -41.17
N ARG A 29 -14.37 -1.21 -40.06
CA ARG A 29 -14.48 -2.66 -39.81
C ARG A 29 -13.70 -3.15 -38.57
N ARG A 30 -14.44 -3.90 -37.75
CA ARG A 30 -14.04 -5.04 -36.89
C ARG A 30 -13.25 -4.77 -35.61
N VAL A 31 -13.95 -5.05 -34.52
CA VAL A 31 -13.43 -5.61 -33.27
C VAL A 31 -12.58 -6.84 -33.58
N THR A 32 -11.30 -6.81 -33.19
CA THR A 32 -10.42 -7.97 -32.99
C THR A 32 -9.71 -7.70 -31.67
N GLU A 33 -10.09 -8.42 -30.62
CA GLU A 33 -9.31 -9.57 -30.14
C GLU A 33 -7.93 -9.10 -29.66
N PHE A 34 -7.85 -8.81 -28.35
CA PHE A 34 -6.58 -8.52 -27.70
C PHE A 34 -5.86 -9.85 -27.47
N ASP A 35 -4.82 -10.03 -28.26
CA ASP A 35 -3.92 -11.19 -28.29
C ASP A 35 -3.41 -11.53 -26.89
N ARG A 36 -3.62 -12.79 -26.49
CA ARG A 36 -2.97 -13.40 -25.34
C ARG A 36 -1.51 -13.70 -25.70
N GLY A 37 -0.67 -12.68 -25.58
CA GLY A 37 0.78 -12.81 -25.68
C GLY A 37 1.38 -13.23 -24.34
N SER A 38 1.54 -14.53 -24.15
CA SER A 38 2.30 -15.12 -23.04
C SER A 38 3.74 -14.59 -22.99
N ALA A 39 4.05 -13.82 -21.96
CA ALA A 39 5.38 -13.80 -21.35
C ALA A 39 5.20 -14.29 -19.91
N GLY A 40 5.45 -15.58 -19.71
CA GLY A 40 5.47 -16.17 -18.39
C GLY A 40 6.62 -15.57 -17.59
N PHE A 41 6.30 -14.63 -16.72
CA PHE A 41 7.09 -14.37 -15.53
C PHE A 41 6.56 -15.30 -14.44
N PRO A 42 7.41 -16.09 -13.76
CA PRO A 42 6.97 -16.74 -12.54
C PRO A 42 6.57 -15.64 -11.55
N ILE A 43 5.29 -15.57 -11.22
CA ILE A 43 4.75 -14.84 -10.06
C ILE A 43 5.10 -15.64 -8.80
N GLU A 44 6.40 -15.83 -8.59
CA GLU A 44 6.93 -16.15 -7.27
C GLU A 44 7.35 -14.80 -6.70
N SER A 45 6.37 -14.07 -6.13
CA SER A 45 6.68 -12.94 -5.28
C SER A 45 7.38 -13.53 -4.05
N PRO A 46 8.67 -13.22 -3.78
CA PRO A 46 9.30 -13.67 -2.56
C PRO A 46 8.57 -13.04 -1.37
N GLU A 47 7.72 -13.87 -0.77
CA GLU A 47 7.22 -13.90 0.60
C GLU A 47 7.14 -12.53 1.30
N SER A 48 6.07 -11.77 0.99
CA SER A 48 5.44 -10.84 1.94
C SER A 48 5.22 -11.52 3.31
N ASP A 49 5.12 -12.86 3.28
CA ASP A 49 4.73 -13.81 4.31
C ASP A 49 5.69 -13.93 5.51
N VAL A 50 6.99 -13.63 5.34
CA VAL A 50 7.97 -13.77 6.44
C VAL A 50 8.11 -12.46 7.23
N LEU A 51 7.75 -11.32 6.63
CA LEU A 51 8.09 -10.01 7.15
C LEU A 51 7.10 -9.52 8.23
N GLU A 52 5.82 -9.90 8.16
CA GLU A 52 4.86 -9.53 9.22
C GLU A 52 5.04 -10.33 10.53
N ARG A 53 5.73 -11.48 10.48
CA ARG A 53 5.93 -12.38 11.63
C ARG A 53 6.79 -11.79 12.76
N GLY A 54 7.47 -10.67 12.51
CA GLY A 54 8.38 -10.01 13.47
C GLY A 54 7.89 -8.66 14.00
N TRP A 55 6.70 -8.19 13.60
CA TRP A 55 6.26 -6.82 13.90
C TRP A 55 5.62 -6.64 15.29
N CYS A 56 5.21 -7.73 15.96
CA CYS A 56 4.44 -7.62 17.21
C CYS A 56 5.12 -8.29 18.41
N ALA A 57 5.01 -7.62 19.56
CA ALA A 57 5.52 -8.09 20.85
C ALA A 57 4.63 -9.14 21.56
N ARG A 58 3.55 -9.62 20.95
CA ARG A 58 2.62 -10.56 21.63
C ARG A 58 2.88 -12.04 21.32
N ASP A 59 2.83 -12.81 22.40
CA ASP A 59 2.85 -14.28 22.39
C ASP A 59 1.48 -14.81 21.92
N PRO A 60 1.40 -15.63 20.84
CA PRO A 60 0.15 -16.13 20.26
C PRO A 60 -0.69 -16.98 21.23
N ALA A 61 -0.12 -17.43 22.36
CA ALA A 61 -0.82 -18.20 23.39
C ALA A 61 -1.74 -17.35 24.32
N SER A 62 -1.76 -16.02 24.18
CA SER A 62 -2.43 -15.10 25.11
C SER A 62 -3.85 -14.73 24.67
N ASN A 63 -4.70 -15.70 24.30
CA ASN A 63 -6.11 -15.43 23.97
C ASN A 63 -7.08 -15.93 25.06
N PRO A 64 -7.37 -15.14 26.11
CA PRO A 64 -8.61 -15.27 26.83
C PRO A 64 -9.65 -14.38 26.15
N ARG A 65 -10.70 -15.01 25.61
CA ARG A 65 -11.93 -14.33 25.18
C ARG A 65 -12.42 -13.40 26.29
N ARG A 66 -12.13 -12.11 26.21
CA ARG A 66 -12.59 -11.13 27.20
C ARG A 66 -13.39 -10.05 26.50
N GLY A 67 -14.70 -10.15 26.73
CA GLY A 67 -15.64 -9.04 26.85
C GLY A 67 -15.50 -7.91 25.85
N ARG A 68 -16.46 -7.87 24.91
CA ARG A 68 -16.97 -6.66 24.25
C ARG A 68 -16.83 -5.44 25.17
N LEU A 69 -15.99 -4.47 24.79
CA LEU A 69 -15.87 -3.16 25.42
C LEU A 69 -16.28 -2.04 24.43
N PRO A 70 -16.70 -0.87 24.93
CA PRO A 70 -17.95 -0.21 24.56
C PRO A 70 -17.73 1.00 23.64
N TRP A 71 -17.12 0.84 22.47
CA TRP A 71 -16.90 1.99 21.59
C TRP A 71 -18.17 2.45 20.84
N ASP A 72 -19.27 1.68 20.89
CA ASP A 72 -20.62 2.12 20.48
C ASP A 72 -21.19 3.28 21.33
N SER A 73 -20.45 3.76 22.35
CA SER A 73 -20.94 4.80 23.26
C SER A 73 -19.85 5.75 23.74
N MET A 74 -19.12 6.45 22.86
CA MET A 74 -18.26 7.56 23.28
C MET A 74 -18.04 8.59 22.17
N ASN A 75 -18.97 9.54 22.09
CA ASN A 75 -18.70 10.88 21.57
C ASN A 75 -18.30 11.78 22.77
N ASP A 76 -17.23 11.42 23.49
CA ASP A 76 -16.63 12.26 24.57
C ASP A 76 -15.41 12.98 24.00
N GLU A 77 -15.42 14.31 24.08
CA GLU A 77 -14.46 15.28 23.53
C GLU A 77 -13.05 15.22 24.18
N ARG A 78 -12.75 14.17 24.94
CA ARG A 78 -11.44 13.92 25.60
C ARG A 78 -10.74 12.64 25.17
N THR A 79 -11.31 11.88 24.24
CA THR A 79 -10.61 10.77 23.57
C THR A 79 -9.90 11.34 22.35
N THR A 80 -8.61 11.07 22.16
CA THR A 80 -7.96 11.34 20.86
C THR A 80 -8.84 10.74 19.76
N PRO A 81 -9.35 11.55 18.81
CA PRO A 81 -10.23 11.02 17.79
C PRO A 81 -9.50 9.90 17.06
N MET A 82 -10.17 8.76 16.93
CA MET A 82 -9.72 7.71 16.02
C MET A 82 -9.48 8.37 14.66
N PRO A 83 -8.36 8.07 13.98
CA PRO A 83 -8.10 8.70 12.70
C PRO A 83 -9.24 8.37 11.74
N ASP A 84 -9.68 9.38 10.98
CA ASP A 84 -10.77 9.24 10.00
C ASP A 84 -10.41 8.24 8.88
N THR A 85 -9.14 7.86 8.79
CA THR A 85 -8.67 6.84 7.86
C THR A 85 -7.55 6.00 8.47
N LEU A 86 -7.55 4.71 8.16
CA LEU A 86 -6.45 3.79 8.44
C LEU A 86 -5.84 3.34 7.12
N VAL A 87 -4.63 2.80 7.16
CA VAL A 87 -3.99 2.24 5.98
C VAL A 87 -3.45 0.84 6.20
N HIS A 88 -3.41 0.05 5.13
CA HIS A 88 -2.75 -1.24 5.07
C HIS A 88 -1.80 -1.28 3.86
N ILE A 89 -0.62 -1.87 4.02
CA ILE A 89 0.37 -2.05 2.97
C ILE A 89 0.27 -3.48 2.47
N CYS A 90 0.08 -3.67 1.17
CA CYS A 90 0.16 -5.00 0.56
C CYS A 90 0.71 -4.91 -0.86
N ALA A 91 1.02 -6.05 -1.46
CA ALA A 91 1.41 -6.08 -2.87
C ALA A 91 0.19 -5.80 -3.76
N MET A 92 0.40 -5.10 -4.88
CA MET A 92 -0.66 -4.83 -5.86
C MET A 92 -1.36 -6.13 -6.32
N ALA A 93 -0.60 -7.21 -6.53
CA ALA A 93 -1.16 -8.50 -6.94
C ALA A 93 -2.10 -9.11 -5.90
N GLU A 94 -1.74 -9.01 -4.61
CA GLU A 94 -2.57 -9.51 -3.50
C GLU A 94 -3.87 -8.71 -3.39
N TRP A 95 -3.80 -7.39 -3.55
CA TRP A 95 -4.99 -6.54 -3.60
C TRP A 95 -5.92 -6.90 -4.77
N LEU A 96 -5.37 -7.12 -5.97
CA LEU A 96 -6.16 -7.53 -7.13
C LEU A 96 -6.83 -8.89 -6.94
N SER A 97 -6.21 -9.80 -6.18
CA SER A 97 -6.82 -11.07 -5.78
C SER A 97 -7.99 -10.85 -4.82
N ALA A 98 -7.78 -10.06 -3.76
CA ALA A 98 -8.83 -9.74 -2.78
C ALA A 98 -10.07 -9.10 -3.41
N ARG A 99 -9.88 -8.22 -4.41
CA ARG A 99 -10.98 -7.63 -5.17
C ARG A 99 -11.89 -8.66 -5.87
N GLN A 100 -11.37 -9.84 -6.19
CA GLN A 100 -12.13 -10.91 -6.84
C GLN A 100 -12.88 -11.77 -5.81
N THR A 101 -12.33 -11.93 -4.60
CA THR A 101 -12.90 -12.73 -3.52
C THR A 101 -13.84 -11.93 -2.61
N GLY A 102 -13.73 -10.61 -2.59
CA GLY A 102 -14.53 -9.68 -1.78
C GLY A 102 -13.90 -9.32 -0.43
N GLU A 103 -12.83 -10.00 -0.02
CA GLU A 103 -12.08 -9.73 1.20
C GLU A 103 -10.59 -10.03 1.04
N TYR A 104 -9.76 -9.27 1.75
CA TYR A 104 -8.33 -9.49 1.87
C TYR A 104 -8.01 -10.29 3.14
N ARG A 105 -7.25 -11.36 2.96
CA ARG A 105 -6.85 -12.30 4.02
C ARG A 105 -5.35 -12.59 3.90
N PRO A 106 -4.49 -11.79 4.54
CA PRO A 106 -3.06 -12.07 4.58
C PRO A 106 -2.77 -13.25 5.51
N PRO A 107 -1.63 -13.94 5.34
CA PRO A 107 -1.23 -15.02 6.23
C PRO A 107 -1.16 -14.61 7.71
N SER A 108 -0.85 -13.35 8.02
CA SER A 108 -0.81 -12.84 9.40
C SER A 108 -2.13 -13.01 10.15
N LEU A 109 -3.27 -12.97 9.46
CA LEU A 109 -4.56 -13.24 10.07
C LEU A 109 -4.65 -14.68 10.61
N ASP A 110 -4.07 -15.65 9.93
CA ASP A 110 -4.06 -17.05 10.35
C ASP A 110 -2.90 -17.35 11.32
N GLU A 111 -1.78 -16.64 11.19
CA GLU A 111 -0.55 -16.89 11.96
C GLU A 111 -0.50 -16.19 13.33
N VAL A 112 -0.85 -14.90 13.37
CA VAL A 112 -0.81 -14.07 14.59
C VAL A 112 -2.20 -13.59 15.02
N GLY A 113 -3.23 -13.77 14.19
CA GLY A 113 -4.63 -13.56 14.55
C GLY A 113 -5.20 -12.19 14.16
N PHE A 114 -4.44 -11.34 13.47
CA PHE A 114 -4.86 -10.00 13.08
C PHE A 114 -4.11 -9.50 11.84
N ILE A 115 -4.66 -8.48 11.17
CA ILE A 115 -4.03 -7.76 10.07
C ILE A 115 -3.42 -6.46 10.62
N HIS A 116 -2.15 -6.19 10.29
CA HIS A 116 -1.48 -4.96 10.67
C HIS A 116 -2.01 -3.78 9.85
N LEU A 117 -2.50 -2.76 10.54
CA LEU A 117 -2.85 -1.46 9.95
C LEU A 117 -1.86 -0.39 10.45
N SER A 118 -1.99 0.82 9.93
CA SER A 118 -1.26 2.00 10.40
C SER A 118 -2.14 3.24 10.32
N ALA A 119 -1.86 4.24 11.14
CA ALA A 119 -2.25 5.60 10.77
C ALA A 119 -1.45 6.02 9.51
N PRO A 120 -2.00 6.86 8.62
CA PRO A 120 -1.30 7.30 7.40
C PRO A 120 0.12 7.83 7.67
N GLU A 121 0.28 8.60 8.74
CA GLU A 121 1.54 9.25 9.11
C GLU A 121 2.58 8.22 9.57
N GLN A 122 2.15 7.05 10.04
CA GLN A 122 3.02 6.00 10.54
C GLN A 122 3.40 4.98 9.45
N ALA A 123 2.70 4.92 8.31
CA ALA A 123 2.82 3.85 7.33
C ALA A 123 4.24 3.67 6.75
N HIS A 124 5.03 4.73 6.69
CA HIS A 124 6.43 4.68 6.27
C HIS A 124 7.32 3.87 7.23
N LEU A 125 6.96 3.76 8.52
CA LEU A 125 7.74 3.00 9.49
C LEU A 125 7.75 1.49 9.18
N PRO A 126 6.60 0.79 9.03
CA PRO A 126 6.57 -0.59 8.58
C PRO A 126 7.08 -0.77 7.16
N ALA A 127 6.81 0.16 6.26
CA ALA A 127 7.32 0.07 4.89
C ALA A 127 8.85 -0.01 4.84
N ASN A 128 9.54 0.85 5.60
CA ASN A 128 11.01 0.88 5.62
C ASN A 128 11.63 -0.34 6.31
N ARG A 129 10.97 -0.89 7.33
CA ARG A 129 11.49 -2.03 8.09
C ARG A 129 11.26 -3.37 7.38
N LEU A 130 10.11 -3.51 6.73
CA LEU A 130 9.69 -4.78 6.14
C LEU A 130 9.93 -4.84 4.63
N PHE A 131 9.76 -3.73 3.92
CA PHE A 131 9.65 -3.76 2.46
C PHE A 131 10.63 -2.83 1.74
N ALA A 132 11.74 -2.45 2.39
CA ALA A 132 12.75 -1.57 1.78
C ALA A 132 13.13 -2.01 0.36
N GLY A 133 13.10 -1.06 -0.59
CA GLY A 133 13.42 -1.29 -2.00
C GLY A 133 12.33 -2.00 -2.83
N ARG A 134 11.23 -2.43 -2.22
CA ARG A 134 10.14 -3.13 -2.91
C ARG A 134 9.25 -2.16 -3.69
N GLY A 135 9.07 -2.37 -4.99
CA GLY A 135 8.39 -1.42 -5.89
C GLY A 135 6.94 -1.77 -6.28
N ASP A 136 6.43 -2.92 -5.88
CA ASP A 136 5.10 -3.45 -6.22
C ASP A 136 4.03 -3.21 -5.14
N LEU A 137 4.30 -2.34 -4.17
CA LEU A 137 3.41 -2.10 -3.04
C LEU A 137 2.32 -1.07 -3.34
N VAL A 138 1.19 -1.26 -2.66
CA VAL A 138 0.11 -0.30 -2.56
C VAL A 138 -0.24 -0.01 -1.10
N LEU A 139 -0.79 1.17 -0.87
CA LEU A 139 -1.50 1.53 0.34
C LEU A 139 -2.99 1.49 0.07
N LEU A 140 -3.69 0.66 0.83
CA LEU A 140 -5.14 0.65 0.91
C LEU A 140 -5.55 1.68 1.95
N ARG A 141 -6.22 2.77 1.56
CA ARG A 141 -6.87 3.68 2.49
C ARG A 141 -8.21 3.09 2.90
N LEU A 142 -8.45 3.03 4.20
CA LEU A 142 -9.55 2.32 4.81
C LEU A 142 -10.46 3.31 5.54
N ASP A 143 -11.76 3.09 5.42
CA ASP A 143 -12.78 3.69 6.28
C ASP A 143 -12.97 2.78 7.52
N PRO A 144 -12.58 3.24 8.72
CA PRO A 144 -12.69 2.45 9.94
C PRO A 144 -14.12 1.99 10.24
N SER A 145 -15.13 2.74 9.83
CA SER A 145 -16.54 2.41 10.06
C SER A 145 -17.04 1.22 9.23
N ARG A 146 -16.28 0.81 8.20
CA ARG A 146 -16.64 -0.25 7.25
C ARG A 146 -15.84 -1.54 7.43
N LEU A 147 -14.95 -1.61 8.42
CA LEU A 147 -14.06 -2.76 8.64
C LEU A 147 -14.78 -4.03 9.12
N GLY A 148 -15.93 -3.89 9.80
CA GLY A 148 -16.75 -5.03 10.23
C GLY A 148 -16.17 -5.91 11.36
N SER A 149 -14.87 -5.83 11.60
CA SER A 149 -14.16 -6.51 12.69
C SER A 149 -13.56 -5.52 13.70
N PRO A 150 -13.28 -5.95 14.95
CA PRO A 150 -12.66 -5.10 15.96
C PRO A 150 -11.27 -4.62 15.55
N VAL A 151 -10.96 -3.37 15.87
CA VAL A 151 -9.62 -2.79 15.77
C VAL A 151 -9.12 -2.46 17.18
N GLU A 152 -7.93 -2.95 17.53
CA GLU A 152 -7.26 -2.59 18.78
C GLU A 152 -5.95 -1.86 18.48
N TRP A 153 -5.60 -0.86 19.30
CA TRP A 153 -4.36 -0.10 19.17
C TRP A 153 -3.33 -0.64 20.15
N GLU A 154 -2.27 -1.24 19.61
CA GLU A 154 -1.32 -2.00 20.40
C GLU A 154 0.12 -1.60 20.04
N PRO A 155 1.10 -1.77 20.94
CA PRO A 155 2.49 -1.53 20.61
C PRO A 155 2.94 -2.39 19.42
N GLY A 156 3.79 -1.81 18.55
CA GLY A 156 4.41 -2.54 17.46
C GLY A 156 5.54 -3.44 17.94
N VAL A 157 6.78 -3.12 17.53
CA VAL A 157 7.95 -3.88 17.95
C VAL A 157 8.46 -3.42 19.32
N PRO A 158 9.16 -4.27 20.10
CA PRO A 158 9.70 -3.89 21.41
C PRO A 158 10.67 -2.70 21.42
N THR A 159 11.24 -2.34 20.26
CA THR A 159 12.13 -1.18 20.11
C THR A 159 11.39 0.14 19.89
N ASP A 160 10.10 0.09 19.58
CA ASP A 160 9.27 1.28 19.45
C ASP A 160 8.95 1.85 20.84
N PRO A 161 8.78 3.18 20.97
CA PRO A 161 8.26 3.76 22.22
C PRO A 161 6.92 3.12 22.59
N GLU A 162 6.68 2.83 23.87
CA GLU A 162 5.40 2.22 24.32
C GLU A 162 4.16 3.04 23.92
N SER A 163 4.32 4.36 23.76
CA SER A 163 3.26 5.26 23.29
C SER A 163 2.98 5.17 21.79
N MET A 164 3.85 4.50 21.02
CA MET A 164 3.69 4.30 19.58
C MET A 164 2.82 3.06 19.35
N LEU A 165 1.53 3.30 19.20
CA LEU A 165 0.54 2.27 18.94
C LEU A 165 0.27 2.14 17.43
N PHE A 166 0.01 0.91 17.01
CA PHE A 166 -0.45 0.55 15.67
C PHE A 166 -1.82 -0.14 15.77
N PRO A 167 -2.74 0.14 14.85
CA PRO A 167 -4.02 -0.54 14.80
C PRO A 167 -3.88 -1.97 14.27
N HIS A 168 -4.52 -2.92 14.93
CA HIS A 168 -4.61 -4.33 14.54
C HIS A 168 -6.06 -4.70 14.30
N LEU A 169 -6.37 -5.20 13.10
CA LEU A 169 -7.71 -5.65 12.72
C LEU A 169 -7.87 -7.15 12.97
N TYR A 170 -8.77 -7.53 13.88
CA TYR A 170 -9.03 -8.93 14.25
C TYR A 170 -10.08 -9.58 13.34
N GLY A 171 -9.75 -9.68 12.06
CA GLY A 171 -10.60 -10.32 11.05
C GLY A 171 -10.14 -10.03 9.63
N PRO A 172 -10.81 -10.62 8.62
CA PRO A 172 -10.54 -10.30 7.22
C PRO A 172 -10.85 -8.82 6.95
N LEU A 173 -10.13 -8.22 6.00
CA LEU A 173 -10.35 -6.85 5.56
C LEU A 173 -11.37 -6.85 4.40
N PRO A 174 -12.59 -6.29 4.57
CA PRO A 174 -13.56 -6.22 3.47
C PRO A 174 -13.06 -5.29 2.36
N VAL A 175 -13.21 -5.70 1.09
CA VAL A 175 -12.86 -4.83 -0.06
C VAL A 175 -13.66 -3.53 -0.02
N ASP A 176 -14.90 -3.59 0.45
CA ASP A 176 -15.75 -2.42 0.58
C ASP A 176 -15.19 -1.41 1.61
N ALA A 177 -14.39 -1.82 2.59
CA ALA A 177 -13.78 -0.88 3.52
C ALA A 177 -12.71 0.02 2.86
N VAL A 178 -12.23 -0.35 1.67
CA VAL A 178 -11.19 0.39 0.96
C VAL A 178 -11.78 1.58 0.22
N THR A 179 -11.36 2.78 0.58
CA THR A 179 -11.82 4.06 -0.01
C THR A 179 -10.91 4.56 -1.12
N ALA A 180 -9.62 4.21 -1.07
CA ALA A 180 -8.66 4.50 -2.12
C ALA A 180 -7.50 3.50 -2.12
N VAL A 181 -6.86 3.38 -3.27
CA VAL A 181 -5.67 2.54 -3.47
C VAL A 181 -4.61 3.43 -4.09
N VAL A 182 -3.46 3.54 -3.42
CA VAL A 182 -2.36 4.42 -3.83
C VAL A 182 -1.12 3.58 -4.05
N GLU A 183 -0.46 3.73 -5.19
CA GLU A 183 0.86 3.12 -5.37
C GLU A 183 1.82 3.69 -4.34
N TYR A 184 2.55 2.82 -3.64
CA TYR A 184 3.49 3.24 -2.62
C TYR A 184 4.88 2.78 -3.02
N ARG A 185 5.63 3.70 -3.64
CA ARG A 185 6.93 3.40 -4.23
C ARG A 185 8.05 3.93 -3.35
N PRO A 186 9.15 3.19 -3.19
CA PRO A 186 10.32 3.68 -2.50
C PRO A 186 11.04 4.74 -3.35
N GLY A 187 11.78 5.62 -2.68
CA GLY A 187 12.71 6.55 -3.28
C GLY A 187 13.96 5.86 -3.86
N PRO A 188 14.87 6.63 -4.46
CA PRO A 188 16.10 6.10 -5.05
C PRO A 188 17.02 5.37 -4.07
N ASP A 189 16.90 5.64 -2.77
CA ASP A 189 17.63 4.99 -1.68
C ASP A 189 16.94 3.72 -1.16
N GLY A 190 15.79 3.34 -1.74
CA GLY A 190 14.98 2.21 -1.30
C GLY A 190 14.07 2.54 -0.12
N GLY A 191 14.10 3.78 0.40
CA GLY A 191 13.29 4.20 1.53
C GLY A 191 11.89 4.68 1.13
N PHE A 192 10.93 4.51 2.03
CA PHE A 192 9.58 5.05 1.91
C PHE A 192 9.46 6.34 2.72
N ALA A 193 8.96 7.39 2.09
CA ALA A 193 8.70 8.66 2.74
C ALA A 193 7.34 8.65 3.48
N PRO A 194 7.16 9.47 4.53
CA PRO A 194 5.85 9.71 5.12
C PRO A 194 4.82 10.14 4.07
N LEU A 195 3.56 9.75 4.25
CA LEU A 195 2.48 10.17 3.36
C LEU A 195 2.21 11.66 3.52
N GLU A 196 2.19 12.37 2.38
CA GLU A 196 1.73 13.75 2.34
C GLU A 196 0.20 13.78 2.44
N HIS A 197 -0.33 14.76 3.18
CA HIS A 197 -1.77 14.93 3.46
C HIS A 197 -2.54 15.46 2.26
#